data_AF-A0A562UYX7-F1
#
_entry.id   AF-A0A562UYX7-F1
#
_cell.length_a   1.000
_cell.length_b   1.000
_cell.length_c   1.000
_cell.angle_alpha   90.00
_cell.angle_beta   90.00
_cell.angle_gamma   90.00
#
_symmetry.space_group_name_H-M   'P 1'
#
loop_
_entity.id
_entity.type
_entity.pdbx_description
1 polymer ?
#
loop_
_entity_poly.entity_id
_entity_poly.type
_entity_poly.pdbx_seq_one_letter_code
_entity_poly.pdbx_strand_id
1 'polypeptide(L)' 'MVTLSLINRIADKTLSKLVGEATAKAACSPYWQTYCVRSGVCASGHAKYRRYVNVHCDTCCREYVGCC' A
#
# COMPACT_ATOMS: atom_id res chain seq x y z
N MET A 1 -26.19 4.31 34.59
CA MET A 1 -24.81 4.23 35.11
C MET A 1 -23.95 3.53 34.07
N VAL A 2 -23.02 4.24 33.44
CA VAL A 2 -22.04 3.61 32.53
C VAL A 2 -20.96 2.99 33.41
N THR A 3 -20.84 1.68 33.39
CA THR A 3 -19.85 0.93 34.16
C THR A 3 -18.45 1.11 33.55
N LEU A 4 -17.40 1.14 34.38
CA LEU A 4 -15.99 1.25 33.94
C LEU A 4 -15.63 0.26 32.82
N SER A 5 -16.23 -0.93 32.84
CA SER A 5 -16.04 -1.96 31.84
C SER A 5 -16.52 -1.57 30.44
N LEU A 6 -17.58 -0.76 30.32
CA LEU A 6 -18.08 -0.28 29.03
C LEU A 6 -17.12 0.75 28.43
N ILE A 7 -16.52 1.61 29.25
CA ILE A 7 -15.58 2.65 28.84
C ILE A 7 -14.29 2.02 28.30
N ASN A 8 -13.72 1.05 29.03
CA ASN A 8 -12.51 0.34 28.58
C ASN A 8 -12.73 -0.36 27.24
N ARG A 9 -13.89 -0.99 27.05
CA ARG A 9 -14.23 -1.70 25.82
C ARG A 9 -14.38 -0.77 24.60
N ILE A 10 -14.82 0.47 24.81
CA ILE A 10 -14.90 1.49 23.76
C ILE A 10 -13.50 2.02 23.43
N ALA A 11 -12.67 2.26 24.46
CA ALA A 11 -11.29 2.70 24.28
C ALA A 11 -10.47 1.67 23.48
N ASP A 12 -10.54 0.38 23.84
CA ASP A 12 -9.81 -0.69 23.15
C ASP A 12 -10.22 -0.84 21.68
N LYS A 13 -11.52 -0.72 21.39
CA LYS A 13 -12.02 -0.74 20.00
C LYS A 13 -11.51 0.44 19.19
N THR A 14 -11.48 1.63 19.80
CA THR A 14 -11.03 2.85 19.14
C THR A 14 -9.52 2.79 18.89
N LEU A 15 -8.75 2.32 19.88
CA LEU A 15 -7.30 2.13 19.77
C LEU A 15 -6.97 1.09 18.69
N SER A 16 -7.66 -0.05 18.67
CA SER A 16 -7.45 -1.09 17.66
C SER A 16 -7.76 -0.59 16.24
N LYS A 17 -8.80 0.25 16.08
CA LYS A 17 -9.14 0.87 14.80
C LYS A 17 -8.08 1.89 14.37
N LEU A 18 -7.62 2.73 15.28
CA LEU A 18 -6.54 3.69 15.03
C LEU A 18 -5.23 3.01 14.68
N VAL A 19 -4.88 1.92 15.40
CA VAL A 19 -3.69 1.11 15.11
C VAL A 19 -3.84 0.38 13.77
N GLY A 20 -5.02 -0.17 13.46
CA GLY A 20 -5.34 -0.75 12.17
C GLY A 20 -5.23 0.25 11.00
N GLU A 21 -5.76 1.45 11.17
CA GLU A 21 -5.65 2.53 10.18
C GLU A 21 -4.21 3.06 10.05
N ALA A 22 -3.48 3.18 11.16
CA ALA A 22 -2.09 3.59 11.16
C ALA A 22 -1.18 2.53 10.52
N THR A 23 -1.40 1.25 10.79
CA THR A 23 -0.67 0.15 10.14
C THR A 23 -1.03 0.01 8.67
N ALA A 24 -2.28 0.22 8.27
CA ALA A 24 -2.67 0.29 6.87
C ALA A 24 -2.02 1.47 6.14
N LYS A 25 -1.93 2.64 6.77
CA LYS A 25 -1.19 3.80 6.24
C LYS A 25 0.32 3.58 6.23
N ALA A 26 0.88 2.90 7.23
CA ALA A 26 2.30 2.53 7.27
C ALA A 26 2.67 1.48 6.20
N ALA A 27 1.73 0.60 5.82
CA ALA A 27 1.90 -0.34 4.71
C ALA A 27 2.02 0.38 3.36
N CYS A 28 1.57 1.63 3.28
CA CYS A 28 1.67 2.48 2.10
C CYS A 28 2.69 3.58 2.27
N SER A 29 3.85 3.25 2.84
CA SER A 29 5.03 4.11 2.73
C SER A 29 5.33 4.37 1.24
N PRO A 30 5.77 5.57 0.84
CA PRO A 30 6.06 5.83 -0.55
C PRO A 30 7.31 5.09 -1.03
N TYR A 31 7.18 4.28 -2.09
CA TYR A 31 8.31 3.54 -2.67
C TYR A 31 8.13 3.30 -4.17
N TRP A 32 9.25 3.03 -4.85
CA TRP A 32 9.22 2.56 -6.24
C TRP A 32 9.01 1.05 -6.29
N GLN A 33 7.87 0.63 -6.82
CA GLN A 33 7.57 -0.78 -7.07
C GLN A 33 7.92 -1.15 -8.50
N THR A 34 8.66 -2.24 -8.67
CA THR A 34 9.04 -2.76 -10.00
C THR A 34 8.21 -4.00 -10.35
N TYR A 35 7.77 -4.10 -11.60
CA TYR A 35 6.94 -5.21 -12.07
C TYR A 35 7.14 -5.46 -13.58
N CYS A 36 6.88 -6.70 -14.01
CA CYS A 36 6.96 -7.10 -15.42
C CYS A 36 5.56 -7.17 -16.02
N VAL A 37 5.40 -6.68 -17.25
CA VAL A 37 4.14 -6.76 -18.00
C VAL A 37 4.43 -7.33 -19.36
N ARG A 38 3.62 -8.31 -19.78
CA ARG A 38 3.69 -8.86 -21.13
C ARG A 38 3.47 -7.76 -22.16
N SER A 39 4.44 -7.57 -23.04
CA SER A 39 4.53 -6.45 -23.97
C SER A 39 5.37 -6.86 -25.18
N GLY A 40 5.04 -6.35 -26.37
CA GLY A 40 5.83 -6.57 -27.59
C GLY A 40 7.14 -5.76 -27.67
N VAL A 41 7.47 -4.97 -26.64
CA VAL A 41 8.67 -4.10 -26.63
C VAL A 41 9.98 -4.89 -26.51
N CYS A 42 9.96 -6.03 -25.81
CA CYS A 42 11.13 -6.86 -25.56
C CYS A 42 11.02 -8.18 -26.33
N ALA A 43 12.16 -8.73 -26.78
CA ALA A 43 12.19 -10.00 -27.53
C ALA A 43 11.65 -11.19 -26.72
N SER A 44 11.84 -11.17 -25.39
CA SER A 44 11.26 -12.09 -24.39
C SER A 44 9.74 -11.91 -24.19
N GLY A 45 9.15 -10.89 -24.79
CA GLY A 45 7.73 -10.57 -24.70
C GLY A 45 7.30 -9.93 -23.37
N HIS A 46 8.24 -9.53 -22.49
CA HIS A 46 7.91 -8.87 -21.21
C HIS A 46 8.74 -7.59 -21.04
N ALA A 47 8.06 -6.49 -20.73
CA ALA A 47 8.69 -5.22 -20.42
C ALA A 47 8.63 -4.97 -18.91
N LYS A 48 9.76 -4.54 -18.36
CA LYS A 48 9.94 -4.13 -16.96
C LYS A 48 9.54 -2.68 -16.80
N TYR A 49 8.61 -2.43 -15.89
CA TYR A 49 8.18 -1.10 -15.52
C TYR A 49 8.41 -0.87 -14.02
N ARG A 50 8.56 0.39 -13.64
CA ARG A 50 8.41 0.82 -12.26
C ARG A 50 7.23 1.78 -12.14
N ARG A 51 6.56 1.73 -10.99
CA ARG A 51 5.53 2.68 -10.59
C ARG A 51 5.84 3.22 -9.21
N TYR A 52 5.50 4.48 -8.96
CA TYR A 52 5.63 5.05 -7.64
C TYR A 52 4.34 4.78 -6.85
N VAL A 53 4.47 4.14 -5.70
CA VAL A 53 3.39 3.99 -4.73
C VAL A 53 3.48 5.17 -3.78
N ASN A 54 2.40 5.94 -3.63
CA ASN A 54 2.37 7.11 -2.75
C ASN A 54 1.84 6.78 -1.35
N VAL A 55 1.93 7.75 -0.43
CA VAL A 55 1.49 7.66 0.98
C VAL A 55 0.02 7.26 1.17
N HIS A 56 -0.78 7.36 0.11
CA HIS A 56 -2.20 7.01 0.07
C HIS A 56 -2.47 5.64 -0.55
N CYS A 57 -1.45 4.81 -0.76
CA CYS A 57 -1.52 3.52 -1.45
C CYS A 57 -1.90 3.59 -2.94
N ASP A 58 -2.12 4.78 -3.49
CA ASP A 58 -2.33 4.91 -4.92
C ASP A 58 -1.01 4.64 -5.65
N THR A 59 -1.13 4.45 -6.95
CA THR A 59 0.03 4.32 -7.82
C THR A 59 0.01 5.44 -8.84
N CYS A 60 1.07 6.24 -8.88
CA CYS A 60 1.28 7.24 -9.92
C CYS A 60 2.54 6.92 -10.72
N CYS A 61 2.64 7.56 -11.90
CA CYS A 61 3.84 7.60 -12.73
C CYS A 61 4.41 6.22 -13.09
N ARG A 62 4.13 5.74 -14.31
CA ARG A 62 4.69 4.49 -14.82
C ARG A 62 5.84 4.77 -15.77
N GLU A 63 6.99 4.18 -15.50
CA GLU A 63 8.19 4.34 -16.31
C GLU A 63 8.70 3.00 -16.80
N TYR A 64 9.10 2.95 -18.07
CA TYR A 64 9.80 1.79 -18.62
C TYR A 64 11.24 1.77 -18.10
N VAL A 65 11.67 0.62 -17.59
CA VAL A 65 12.99 0.44 -16.97
C VAL A 65 13.88 -0.51 -17.79
N GLY A 66 13.27 -1.39 -18.59
CA GLY A 66 14.02 -2.36 -19.39
C GLY A 66 13.18 -3.58 -19.73
N CYS A 67 13.87 -4.68 -20.06
CA CYS A 67 13.23 -5.95 -20.33
C CYS A 67 13.24 -6.86 -19.09
N CYS A 68 12.18 -7.66 -18.98
CA CYS A 68 12.18 -8.93 -18.26
C CYS A 68 12.22 -10.02 -19.34
#